data_AF-A0A4R7EU98-F1
#
_entry.id   AF-A0A4R7EU98-F1
#
_cell.length_a   1.000
_cell.length_b   1.000
_cell.length_c   1.000
_cell.angle_alpha   90.00
_cell.angle_beta   90.00
_cell.angle_gamma   90.00
#
_symmetry.space_group_name_H-M   'P 1'
#
loop_
_entity.id
_entity.type
_entity.pdbx_description
1 polymer ?
#
loop_
_entity_poly.entity_id
_entity_poly.type
_entity_poly.pdbx_seq_one_letter_code
_entity_poly.pdbx_strand_id
1 'polypeptide(L)'
;MHRVACFLVLFLIISLNLKAQQPSTEIDYVMTDDNIKLYTKKAGNGPIAIFIHGGPGAWSKSFEDLGGSNLENQLTMIYYD
;
A
#
# COMPACT_ATOMS: atom_id res chain seq x y z
N MET A 1 26.41 2.18 -36.20
CA MET A 1 25.53 3.28 -35.75
C MET A 1 24.08 2.82 -35.52
N HIS A 2 23.45 2.07 -36.43
CA HIS A 2 22.05 1.61 -36.30
C HIS A 2 21.78 0.69 -35.09
N ARG A 3 22.71 -0.21 -34.74
CA ARG A 3 22.56 -1.14 -33.61
C ARG A 3 22.56 -0.44 -32.24
N VAL A 4 23.34 0.62 -32.10
CA VAL A 4 23.42 1.42 -30.86
C VAL A 4 22.15 2.25 -30.67
N ALA A 5 21.62 2.80 -31.77
CA ALA A 5 20.35 3.52 -31.76
C ALA A 5 19.18 2.61 -31.33
N CYS A 6 19.13 1.36 -31.79
CA CYS A 6 18.11 0.40 -31.37
C CYS A 6 18.17 0.08 -29.87
N PHE A 7 19.39 -0.08 -29.32
CA PHE A 7 19.56 -0.31 -27.88
C PHE A 7 19.13 0.89 -27.03
N LEU A 8 19.44 2.11 -27.47
CA LEU A 8 19.00 3.34 -26.78
C LEU A 8 17.48 3.51 -26.81
N VAL A 9 16.84 3.21 -27.93
CA VAL A 9 15.37 3.27 -28.06
C VAL A 9 14.72 2.23 -27.13
N LEU A 10 15.26 1.00 -27.07
CA LEU A 10 14.75 -0.04 -26.18
C LEU A 10 14.90 0.34 -24.70
N PHE A 11 16.04 0.90 -24.32
CA PHE A 11 16.28 1.38 -22.96
C PHE A 11 15.32 2.51 -22.57
N LEU A 12 15.04 3.44 -23.48
CA LEU A 12 14.08 4.54 -23.27
C LEU A 12 12.66 4.01 -23.04
N ILE A 13 12.22 3.00 -23.81
CA ILE A 13 10.89 2.38 -23.68
C ILE A 13 10.76 1.66 -22.32
N ILE A 14 11.80 0.98 -21.85
CA ILE A 14 11.79 0.30 -20.55
C ILE A 14 11.69 1.32 -19.40
N SER A 15 12.40 2.44 -19.51
CA SER A 15 12.41 3.52 -18.52
C SER A 15 11.02 4.15 -18.33
N LEU A 16 10.24 4.27 -19.41
CA LEU A 16 8.89 4.84 -19.38
C LEU A 16 7.86 3.93 -18.68
N ASN A 17 8.13 2.64 -18.55
CA ASN A 17 7.23 1.67 -17.91
C ASN A 17 7.49 1.48 -16.40
N LEU A 18 8.51 2.13 -15.85
CA LEU A 18 8.69 2.25 -14.41
C LEU A 18 7.67 3.25 -13.86
N LYS A 19 6.42 2.81 -13.70
CA LYS A 19 5.52 3.46 -12.73
C LYS A 19 6.18 3.29 -11.37
N ALA A 20 6.82 4.35 -10.87
CA ALA A 20 7.06 4.48 -9.45
C ALA A 20 5.69 4.37 -8.78
N GLN A 21 5.44 3.24 -8.12
CA GLN A 21 4.27 3.07 -7.27
C GLN A 21 4.55 3.92 -6.03
N GLN A 22 4.35 5.23 -6.19
CA GLN A 22 4.50 6.19 -5.13
C GLN A 22 3.52 5.77 -4.01
N PRO A 23 3.98 5.55 -2.77
CA PRO A 23 3.06 5.40 -1.66
C PRO A 23 2.18 6.65 -1.66
N SER A 24 0.87 6.49 -1.88
CA SER A 24 -0.06 7.60 -1.77
C SER A 24 0.00 8.11 -0.33
N THR A 25 0.46 9.35 -0.14
CA THR A 25 0.32 10.09 1.11
C THR A 25 -1.10 10.62 1.29
N GLU A 26 -2.06 10.03 0.57
CA GLU A 26 -3.48 10.32 0.69
C GLU A 26 -4.06 9.39 1.75
N ILE A 27 -4.80 9.96 2.69
CA ILE A 27 -5.49 9.18 3.70
C ILE A 27 -6.71 8.55 3.03
N ASP A 28 -6.73 7.23 2.95
CA ASP A 28 -7.84 6.48 2.37
C ASP A 28 -8.96 6.27 3.40
N TYR A 29 -10.20 6.25 2.91
CA TYR A 29 -11.39 5.96 3.70
C TYR A 29 -12.33 5.02 2.97
N VAL A 30 -13.07 4.21 3.72
CA VAL A 30 -14.23 3.46 3.24
C VAL A 30 -15.49 4.03 3.88
N MET A 31 -16.50 4.34 3.06
CA MET A 31 -17.84 4.67 3.52
C MET A 31 -18.63 3.39 3.75
N THR A 32 -19.15 3.20 4.96
CA THR A 32 -20.09 2.13 5.28
C THR A 32 -21.54 2.52 4.93
N ASP A 33 -22.44 1.55 4.84
CA ASP A 33 -23.86 1.79 4.51
C ASP A 33 -24.61 2.59 5.59
N ASP A 34 -24.10 2.59 6.83
CA ASP A 34 -24.58 3.43 7.94
C ASP A 34 -23.87 4.81 8.00
N ASN A 35 -23.17 5.18 6.93
CA ASN A 35 -22.51 6.48 6.71
C ASN A 35 -21.31 6.76 7.62
N ILE A 36 -20.64 5.74 8.14
CA ILE A 36 -19.38 5.90 8.87
C ILE A 36 -18.22 5.97 7.87
N LYS A 37 -17.31 6.92 8.11
CA LYS A 37 -16.03 7.06 7.41
C LYS A 37 -14.97 6.32 8.20
N LEU A 38 -14.67 5.10 7.80
CA LEU A 38 -13.57 4.33 8.39
C LEU A 38 -12.27 4.73 7.73
N TYR A 39 -11.29 5.17 8.51
CA TYR A 39 -9.92 5.28 8.03
C TYR A 39 -9.48 3.91 7.54
N THR A 40 -8.79 3.86 6.41
CA THR A 40 -8.32 2.60 5.84
C THR A 40 -6.87 2.75 5.42
N LYS A 41 -6.02 1.80 5.81
CA LYS A 41 -4.68 1.66 5.26
C LYS A 41 -4.53 0.25 4.69
N LYS A 42 -4.07 0.16 3.45
CA LYS A 42 -3.67 -1.11 2.81
C LYS A 42 -2.15 -1.17 2.66
N ALA A 43 -1.53 -2.26 3.08
CA ALA A 43 -0.09 -2.47 2.90
C ALA A 43 0.26 -3.95 2.66
N GLY A 44 1.27 -4.20 1.84
CA GLY A 44 1.69 -5.56 1.45
C GLY A 44 0.90 -6.17 0.27
N ASN A 45 1.41 -7.27 -0.28
CA ASN A 45 0.90 -7.92 -1.50
C ASN A 45 0.60 -9.43 -1.33
N GLY A 46 0.48 -9.91 -0.09
CA GLY A 46 0.19 -11.30 0.24
C GLY A 46 -1.32 -11.60 0.39
N PRO A 47 -1.69 -12.72 1.03
CA PRO A 47 -3.07 -12.99 1.43
C PRO A 47 -3.64 -11.86 2.28
N ILE A 48 -4.92 -11.54 2.09
CA ILE A 48 -5.58 -10.44 2.82
C ILE A 48 -5.74 -10.81 4.30
N ALA A 49 -5.35 -9.88 5.17
CA ALA A 49 -5.59 -9.95 6.61
C ALA A 49 -6.14 -8.61 7.11
N ILE A 50 -7.28 -8.63 7.78
CA ILE A 50 -7.91 -7.44 8.36
C ILE A 50 -7.49 -7.35 9.82
N PHE A 51 -6.91 -6.22 10.20
CA PHE A 51 -6.59 -5.90 11.59
C PHE A 51 -7.69 -5.01 12.18
N ILE A 52 -8.28 -5.46 13.30
CA ILE A 52 -9.25 -4.72 14.09
C ILE A 52 -8.66 -4.52 15.48
N HIS A 53 -8.49 -3.26 15.90
CA HIS A 53 -7.96 -2.96 17.22
C HIS A 53 -9.01 -3.25 18.32
N GLY A 54 -8.56 -3.51 19.55
CA GLY A 54 -9.45 -3.59 20.72
C GLY A 54 -9.92 -2.20 21.18
N GLY A 55 -11.04 -2.11 21.91
CA GLY A 55 -11.51 -0.86 22.54
C GLY A 55 -10.75 -0.54 23.84
N PRO A 56 -10.62 0.75 24.25
CA PRO A 56 -11.08 1.97 23.58
C PRO A 56 -10.22 2.40 22.37
N GLY A 57 -9.21 1.61 21.99
CA GLY A 57 -8.41 1.77 20.76
C GLY A 57 -7.34 2.85 20.84
N ALA A 58 -6.13 2.55 20.38
CA ALA A 58 -5.05 3.53 20.20
C ALA A 58 -4.75 3.75 18.70
N TRP A 59 -5.78 3.60 17.86
CA TRP A 59 -5.67 3.56 16.41
C TRP A 59 -4.85 2.34 15.92
N SER A 60 -4.94 1.98 14.65
CA SER A 60 -4.17 0.88 14.06
C SER A 60 -2.68 1.15 14.12
N LYS A 61 -2.32 2.43 14.12
CA LYS A 61 -0.96 2.93 14.12
C LYS A 61 -0.12 2.38 15.29
N SER A 62 -0.71 2.24 16.48
CA SER A 62 0.00 1.67 17.62
C SER A 62 0.44 0.22 17.35
N PHE A 63 -0.42 -0.60 16.74
CA PHE A 63 -0.07 -1.96 16.37
C PHE A 63 1.02 -2.00 15.29
N GLU A 64 0.92 -1.12 14.29
CA GLU A 64 1.93 -1.00 13.23
C GLU A 64 3.32 -0.68 13.79
N ASP A 65 3.39 0.30 14.68
CA ASP A 65 4.62 0.81 15.28
C ASP A 65 5.22 -0.18 16.30
N LEU A 66 4.38 -1.00 16.95
CA LEU A 66 4.80 -2.08 17.85
C LEU A 66 5.21 -3.36 17.11
N GLY A 67 5.35 -3.31 15.79
CA GLY A 67 5.91 -4.39 14.98
C GLY A 67 4.90 -5.14 14.12
N GLY A 68 3.63 -4.77 14.17
CA GLY A 68 2.58 -5.33 13.30
C GLY A 68 2.85 -5.11 11.81
N SER A 69 3.53 -4.01 11.46
CA SER A 69 3.95 -3.69 10.10
C SER A 69 4.88 -4.75 9.47
N ASN A 70 5.59 -5.55 10.27
CA ASN A 70 6.42 -6.64 9.75
C ASN A 70 5.60 -7.73 9.02
N LEU A 71 4.31 -7.85 9.33
CA LEU A 71 3.40 -8.78 8.67
C LEU A 71 3.11 -8.41 7.21
N GLU A 72 3.27 -7.13 6.84
CA GLU A 72 3.05 -6.61 5.48
C GLU A 72 4.01 -7.25 4.45
N ASN A 73 5.11 -7.85 4.90
CA ASN A 73 6.04 -8.61 4.05
C ASN A 73 5.45 -9.94 3.54
N GLN A 74 4.45 -10.48 4.23
CA GLN A 74 3.85 -11.79 3.94
C GLN A 74 2.36 -11.72 3.67
N LEU A 75 1.69 -10.66 4.14
CA LEU A 75 0.25 -10.45 4.07
C LEU A 75 -0.06 -9.12 3.39
N THR A 76 -1.25 -9.01 2.82
CA THR A 76 -1.86 -7.70 2.53
C THR A 76 -2.68 -7.30 3.74
N MET A 77 -2.09 -6.49 4.61
CA MET A 77 -2.75 -5.95 5.79
C MET A 77 -3.73 -4.85 5.40
N ILE A 78 -4.95 -4.93 5.93
CA ILE A 78 -5.96 -3.87 5.89
C ILE A 78 -6.22 -3.42 7.32
N TYR A 79 -5.88 -2.17 7.59
CA TYR A 79 -6.07 -1.54 8.90
C TYR A 79 -7.28 -0.61 8.84
N TYR A 80 -8.15 -0.68 9.84
CA TYR A 80 -9.29 0.21 10.00
C TYR A 80 -9.23 0.96 11.33
N ASP A 81 -9.68 2.22 11.29
CA ASP A 81 -9.98 3.03 12.47
C ASP A 81 -11.29 3.82 12.30
#